data_AF-A0AAD7DF68-F1
#
_entry.id   AF-A0AAD7DF68-F1
#
_cell.length_a   1.000
_cell.length_b   1.000
_cell.length_c   1.000
_cell.angle_alpha   90.00
_cell.angle_beta   90.00
_cell.angle_gamma   90.00
#
_symmetry.space_group_name_H-M   'P 1'
#
loop_
_entity.id
_entity.type
_entity.pdbx_description
1 polymer ?
#
loop_
_entity_poly.entity_id
_entity_poly.type
_entity_poly.pdbx_seq_one_letter_code
_entity_poly.pdbx_strand_id
1 'polypeptide(L)'
;MARGAVAYDAVGYDLLHYFDSGKWGKHVWPCLKEYLQTEKLASKFNDNMSQFPRWRGLKHTPSPTTIDYSDGQTFIDILKSSLPCLVQLLPRNSPFVRIVRVMDKLRIMLGLPVTTRTRLDHLDQLVREYEGASGGLYREFDKDFNFLKQHFLTHARRAFISKGTSRNMNTRVGEGFQQEVSKMYDKTNGKKCGASDENEEPMARIKMAVDEWLKNQTDSDMTLPNIGPSLSTGLRLKSAAIRSSATLTHGFGIRLEQEIEIEACKVIYIDYQSTVDWRSARDILRCNPKFHDAPRFDSVMYDTDNDPLAMGQLQFMFRAHLPSGAKLDLATIRPFRKTSWQPKTQTDCPIQEQVPV
;
A
#
# COMPACT_ATOMS: atom_id res chain seq x y z
N MET A 1 -17.35 25.35 -37.01
CA MET A 1 -17.38 26.18 -35.78
C MET A 1 -16.62 25.44 -34.69
N ALA A 2 -15.37 25.83 -34.44
CA ALA A 2 -14.68 25.41 -33.22
C ALA A 2 -15.42 26.08 -32.05
N ARG A 3 -16.16 25.31 -31.26
CA ARG A 3 -16.66 25.80 -29.97
C ARG A 3 -15.42 26.18 -29.17
N GLY A 4 -15.27 27.47 -28.86
CA GLY A 4 -14.14 27.96 -28.07
C GLY A 4 -14.03 27.10 -26.82
N ALA A 5 -12.91 26.40 -26.66
CA ALA A 5 -12.62 25.67 -25.44
C ALA A 5 -12.56 26.70 -24.31
N VAL A 6 -13.62 26.76 -23.51
CA VAL A 6 -13.66 27.63 -22.34
C VAL A 6 -12.57 27.12 -21.42
N ALA A 7 -11.67 27.98 -20.91
CA ALA A 7 -10.56 27.54 -20.06
C ALA A 7 -10.99 26.64 -18.89
N TYR A 8 -12.26 26.75 -18.47
CA TYR A 8 -12.91 25.90 -17.48
C TYR A 8 -12.98 24.41 -17.87
N ASP A 9 -13.16 24.11 -19.16
CA ASP A 9 -13.17 22.76 -19.69
C ASP A 9 -11.77 22.14 -19.75
N ALA A 10 -10.70 22.93 -19.61
CA ALA A 10 -9.33 22.43 -19.50
C ALA A 10 -8.97 21.96 -18.07
N VAL A 11 -9.65 22.46 -17.04
CA VAL A 11 -9.34 22.15 -15.63
C VAL A 11 -9.69 20.70 -15.26
N GLY A 12 -8.69 19.89 -14.92
CA GLY A 12 -8.84 18.54 -14.42
C GLY A 12 -8.86 18.46 -12.89
N TYR A 13 -9.11 17.28 -12.32
CA TYR A 13 -8.93 17.07 -10.89
C TYR A 13 -7.50 16.55 -10.61
N ASP A 14 -6.62 17.47 -10.24
CA ASP A 14 -5.24 17.15 -9.87
C ASP A 14 -5.16 16.64 -8.41
N LEU A 15 -4.97 15.34 -8.28
CA LEU A 15 -4.94 14.67 -6.98
C LEU A 15 -3.76 15.12 -6.11
N LEU A 16 -2.61 15.43 -6.70
CA LEU A 16 -1.43 15.83 -5.95
C LEU A 16 -1.66 17.17 -5.27
N HIS A 17 -1.94 18.23 -6.03
CA HIS A 17 -2.03 19.55 -5.44
C HIS A 17 -3.33 19.80 -4.70
N TYR A 18 -4.45 19.21 -5.15
CA TYR A 18 -5.73 19.48 -4.50
C TYR A 18 -5.89 18.66 -3.22
N PHE A 19 -5.43 17.40 -3.21
CA PHE A 19 -5.64 16.50 -2.08
C PHE A 19 -4.37 16.27 -1.26
N ASP A 20 -3.34 15.66 -1.87
CA ASP A 20 -2.18 15.11 -1.16
C ASP A 20 -1.36 16.19 -0.45
N SER A 21 -0.88 17.18 -1.21
CA SER A 21 -0.17 18.34 -0.68
C SER A 21 -1.13 19.48 -0.31
N GLY A 22 -2.36 19.46 -0.84
CA GLY A 22 -3.39 20.48 -0.60
C GLY A 22 -4.14 20.26 0.71
N LYS A 23 -5.33 19.62 0.61
CA LYS A 23 -6.22 19.37 1.75
C LYS A 23 -5.51 18.67 2.91
N TRP A 24 -4.74 17.62 2.62
CA TRP A 24 -4.03 16.88 3.65
C TRP A 24 -2.80 17.66 4.14
N GLY A 25 -1.76 17.75 3.30
CA GLY A 25 -0.47 18.29 3.72
C GLY A 25 -0.48 19.75 4.22
N LYS A 26 -1.31 20.63 3.64
CA LYS A 26 -1.33 22.07 4.00
C LYS A 26 -2.45 22.49 4.94
N HIS A 27 -3.47 21.66 5.18
CA HIS A 27 -4.62 22.07 5.99
C HIS A 27 -4.92 21.12 7.15
N VAL A 28 -5.22 19.85 6.88
CA VAL A 28 -5.60 18.91 7.95
C VAL A 28 -4.38 18.45 8.74
N TRP A 29 -3.26 18.14 8.07
CA TRP A 29 -2.05 17.67 8.73
C TRP A 29 -1.44 18.72 9.69
N PRO A 30 -1.27 20.01 9.32
CA PRO A 30 -0.75 21.01 10.24
C PRO A 30 -1.65 21.20 11.49
N CYS A 31 -2.96 21.21 11.30
CA CYS A 31 -3.94 21.31 12.39
C CYS A 31 -3.85 20.10 13.34
N LEU A 32 -3.75 18.89 12.79
CA LEU A 32 -3.54 17.68 13.59
C LEU A 32 -2.18 17.72 14.33
N LYS A 33 -1.12 18.15 13.65
CA LYS A 33 0.22 18.27 14.23
C LYS A 33 0.23 19.24 15.41
N GLU A 34 -0.40 20.41 15.27
CA GLU A 34 -0.56 21.39 16.34
C GLU A 34 -1.33 20.80 17.52
N TYR A 35 -2.45 20.13 17.27
CA TYR A 35 -3.22 19.46 18.31
C TYR A 35 -2.38 18.41 19.06
N LEU A 36 -1.65 17.55 18.34
CA LEU A 36 -0.77 16.54 18.95
C LEU A 36 0.34 17.17 19.81
N GLN A 37 0.84 18.35 19.44
CA GLN A 37 1.83 19.09 20.22
C GLN A 37 1.21 19.66 21.50
N THR A 38 0.08 20.35 21.39
CA THR A 38 -0.66 20.95 22.51
C THR A 38 -1.06 19.90 23.54
N GLU A 39 -1.57 18.75 23.10
CA GLU A 39 -1.97 17.64 23.97
C GLU A 39 -0.79 16.76 24.44
N LYS A 40 0.46 17.12 24.08
CA LYS A 40 1.68 16.35 24.41
C LYS A 40 1.60 14.88 23.94
N LEU A 41 0.91 14.62 22.84
CA LEU A 41 0.73 13.30 22.22
C LEU A 41 1.71 13.04 21.07
N ALA A 42 2.42 14.07 20.58
CA ALA A 42 3.31 13.98 19.44
C ALA A 42 4.38 12.87 19.56
N SER A 43 5.01 12.73 20.74
CA SER A 43 6.01 11.65 20.96
C SER A 43 5.39 10.27 20.78
N LYS A 44 4.25 10.00 21.44
CA LYS A 44 3.56 8.70 21.34
C LYS A 44 3.08 8.42 19.92
N PHE A 45 2.64 9.45 19.20
CA PHE A 45 2.27 9.31 17.79
C PHE A 45 3.48 8.94 16.93
N ASN A 46 4.62 9.59 17.12
CA ASN A 46 5.86 9.24 16.41
C ASN A 46 6.33 7.82 16.79
N ASP A 47 6.23 7.42 18.06
CA ASP A 47 6.57 6.05 18.48
C ASP A 47 5.69 5.02 17.77
N ASN A 48 4.39 5.27 17.66
CA ASN A 48 3.46 4.43 16.90
C ASN A 48 3.82 4.38 15.41
N MET A 49 4.14 5.53 14.81
CA MET A 49 4.56 5.63 13.40
C MET A 49 5.89 4.90 13.16
N SER A 50 6.78 4.89 14.15
CA SER A 50 8.08 4.22 14.07
C SER A 50 7.98 2.68 14.08
N GLN A 51 6.95 2.17 14.74
CA GLN A 51 6.63 0.74 14.83
C GLN A 51 5.70 0.27 13.71
N PHE A 52 5.22 1.19 12.86
CA PHE A 52 4.30 0.86 11.80
C PHE A 52 4.94 -0.11 10.80
N PRO A 53 4.23 -1.17 10.38
CA PRO A 53 4.81 -2.18 9.49
C PRO A 53 5.39 -1.59 8.21
N ARG A 54 6.54 -2.13 7.80
CA ARG A 54 7.21 -1.72 6.56
C ARG A 54 6.76 -2.61 5.42
N TRP A 55 6.42 -2.00 4.28
CA TRP A 55 6.20 -2.73 3.03
C TRP A 55 6.72 -1.93 1.83
N ARG A 56 6.81 -2.61 0.68
CA ARG A 56 7.32 -2.02 -0.55
C ARG A 56 6.45 -0.85 -1.00
N GLY A 57 7.07 0.30 -1.26
CA GLY A 57 6.36 1.49 -1.75
C GLY A 57 5.70 2.34 -0.67
N LEU A 58 5.94 2.05 0.62
CA LEU A 58 5.63 2.96 1.72
C LEU A 58 6.92 3.63 2.21
N LYS A 59 7.02 4.95 2.09
CA LYS A 59 8.12 5.70 2.72
C LYS A 59 7.89 5.74 4.23
N HIS A 60 8.75 5.06 4.98
CA HIS A 60 8.64 5.02 6.43
C HIS A 60 9.16 6.33 7.05
N THR A 61 8.28 7.04 7.74
CA THR A 61 8.57 8.34 8.36
C THR A 61 8.42 8.19 9.88
N PRO A 62 9.52 8.00 10.64
CA PRO A 62 9.43 7.71 12.08
C PRO A 62 8.97 8.92 12.89
N SER A 63 9.34 10.13 12.48
CA SER A 63 9.01 11.38 13.19
C SER A 63 8.24 12.34 12.30
N PRO A 64 7.02 12.01 11.85
CA PRO A 64 6.27 12.86 10.94
C PRO A 64 5.96 14.23 11.53
N THR A 65 5.77 14.36 12.86
CA THR A 65 5.45 15.66 13.47
C THR A 65 6.58 16.68 13.37
N THR A 66 7.82 16.28 13.04
CA THR A 66 8.93 17.22 12.83
C THR A 66 9.02 17.75 11.40
N ILE A 67 8.15 17.25 10.51
CA ILE A 67 8.14 17.66 9.10
C ILE A 67 7.23 18.89 8.97
N ASP A 68 7.82 20.02 8.55
CA ASP A 68 7.09 21.25 8.23
C ASP A 68 6.74 21.34 6.75
N TYR A 69 7.64 20.87 5.89
CA TYR A 69 7.47 20.84 4.44
C TYR A 69 8.00 19.54 3.86
N SER A 70 7.25 18.95 2.93
CA SER A 70 7.70 17.76 2.21
C SER A 70 7.00 17.64 0.86
N ASP A 71 7.44 16.68 0.06
CA ASP A 71 6.80 16.34 -1.20
C ASP A 71 5.43 15.65 -0.97
N GLY A 72 4.60 15.64 -2.01
CA GLY A 72 3.29 15.01 -1.93
C GLY A 72 3.33 13.48 -1.81
N GLN A 73 4.47 12.82 -2.01
CA GLN A 73 4.58 11.38 -1.75
C GLN A 73 4.69 11.10 -0.25
N THR A 74 5.50 11.88 0.44
CA THR A 74 5.68 11.82 1.89
C THR A 74 4.36 12.06 2.61
N PHE A 75 3.58 13.04 2.18
CA PHE A 75 2.26 13.29 2.77
C PHE A 75 1.26 12.15 2.54
N ILE A 76 1.27 11.47 1.38
CA ILE A 76 0.47 10.26 1.20
C ILE A 76 0.89 9.18 2.20
N ASP A 77 2.20 8.95 2.35
CA ASP A 77 2.70 7.88 3.19
C ASP A 77 2.45 8.14 4.69
N ILE A 78 2.43 9.41 5.09
CA ILE A 78 1.94 9.83 6.41
C ILE A 78 0.44 9.56 6.53
N LEU A 79 -0.38 9.93 5.54
CA LEU A 79 -1.84 9.69 5.58
C LEU A 79 -2.16 8.20 5.78
N LYS A 80 -1.56 7.33 4.96
CA LYS A 80 -1.75 5.87 4.99
C LYS A 80 -1.50 5.23 6.36
N SER A 81 -0.54 5.77 7.12
CA SER A 81 -0.12 5.23 8.42
C SER A 81 -0.73 5.97 9.60
N SER A 82 -1.31 7.17 9.39
CA SER A 82 -1.81 8.02 10.46
C SER A 82 -2.97 7.37 11.23
N LEU A 83 -3.96 6.80 10.55
CA LEU A 83 -5.18 6.33 11.21
C LEU A 83 -4.90 5.27 12.30
N PRO A 84 -4.19 4.15 12.03
CA PRO A 84 -3.85 3.17 13.06
C PRO A 84 -3.03 3.76 14.21
N CYS A 85 -2.18 4.75 13.93
CA CYS A 85 -1.36 5.41 14.94
C CYS A 85 -2.14 6.41 15.80
N LEU A 86 -3.32 6.89 15.36
CA LEU A 86 -4.16 7.87 16.07
C LEU A 86 -5.29 7.23 16.91
N VAL A 87 -5.91 6.15 16.44
CA VAL A 87 -7.16 5.61 17.02
C VAL A 87 -7.07 5.24 18.50
N GLN A 88 -5.89 4.87 18.98
CA GLN A 88 -5.62 4.57 20.39
C GLN A 88 -5.24 5.79 21.23
N LEU A 89 -4.73 6.84 20.59
CA LEU A 89 -4.23 8.03 21.27
C LEU A 89 -5.37 9.00 21.56
N LEU A 90 -6.23 9.25 20.56
CA LEU A 90 -7.22 10.32 20.60
C LEU A 90 -8.53 9.94 21.32
N PRO A 91 -9.28 10.92 21.87
CA PRO A 91 -10.54 10.69 22.60
C PRO A 91 -11.64 10.09 21.72
N ARG A 92 -12.65 9.43 22.33
CA ARG A 92 -13.62 8.57 21.62
C ARG A 92 -14.38 9.17 20.44
N ASN A 93 -14.54 10.48 20.40
CA ASN A 93 -15.25 11.19 19.33
C ASN A 93 -14.35 12.17 18.59
N SER A 94 -13.03 11.93 18.59
CA SER A 94 -12.07 12.86 17.99
C SER A 94 -12.43 13.15 16.52
N PRO A 95 -12.62 14.43 16.16
CA PRO A 95 -12.91 14.79 14.77
C PRO A 95 -11.71 14.52 13.86
N PHE A 96 -10.49 14.48 14.40
CA PHE A 96 -9.28 14.11 13.67
C PHE A 96 -9.29 12.66 13.18
N VAL A 97 -9.70 11.70 14.02
CA VAL A 97 -9.80 10.30 13.58
C VAL A 97 -10.85 10.17 12.48
N ARG A 98 -11.98 10.86 12.61
CA ARG A 98 -13.07 10.85 11.61
C ARG A 98 -12.61 11.45 10.29
N ILE A 99 -11.98 12.62 10.29
CA ILE A 99 -11.54 13.26 9.04
C ILE A 99 -10.41 12.48 8.37
N VAL A 100 -9.41 11.99 9.13
CA VAL A 100 -8.31 11.17 8.57
C VAL A 100 -8.89 9.92 7.92
N ARG A 101 -9.84 9.25 8.58
CA ARG A 101 -10.51 8.07 8.05
C ARG A 101 -11.22 8.35 6.72
N VAL A 102 -12.01 9.41 6.64
CA VAL A 102 -12.72 9.74 5.40
C VAL A 102 -11.72 10.18 4.31
N MET A 103 -10.64 10.87 4.70
CA MET A 103 -9.59 11.26 3.77
C MET A 103 -8.84 10.06 3.18
N ASP A 104 -8.56 9.01 3.96
CA ASP A 104 -8.01 7.75 3.44
C ASP A 104 -8.92 7.16 2.36
N LYS A 105 -10.22 7.04 2.65
CA LYS A 105 -11.21 6.51 1.71
C LYS A 105 -11.30 7.36 0.44
N LEU A 106 -11.41 8.68 0.60
CA LEU A 106 -11.42 9.61 -0.54
C LEU A 106 -10.15 9.48 -1.36
N ARG A 107 -8.99 9.38 -0.72
CA ARG A 107 -7.71 9.30 -1.42
C ARG A 107 -7.59 8.02 -2.25
N ILE A 108 -8.09 6.91 -1.73
CA ILE A 108 -8.17 5.65 -2.48
C ILE A 108 -9.07 5.87 -3.69
N MET A 109 -10.32 6.32 -3.49
CA MET A 109 -11.31 6.47 -4.56
C MET A 109 -10.88 7.45 -5.65
N LEU A 110 -10.32 8.59 -5.28
CA LEU A 110 -9.80 9.59 -6.22
C LEU A 110 -8.55 9.11 -6.97
N GLY A 111 -7.82 8.13 -6.43
CA GLY A 111 -6.57 7.61 -6.98
C GLY A 111 -6.72 6.34 -7.81
N LEU A 112 -7.91 5.77 -7.91
CA LEU A 112 -8.13 4.54 -8.68
C LEU A 112 -7.84 4.78 -10.18
N PRO A 113 -7.11 3.87 -10.84
CA PRO A 113 -6.77 4.03 -12.26
C PRO A 113 -8.00 3.93 -13.17
N VAL A 114 -9.04 3.22 -12.72
CA VAL A 114 -10.31 3.02 -13.42
C VAL A 114 -11.45 3.42 -12.48
N THR A 115 -12.45 4.12 -13.02
CA THR A 115 -13.63 4.55 -12.27
C THR A 115 -14.89 4.08 -12.99
N THR A 116 -15.87 3.58 -12.23
CA THR A 116 -17.18 3.11 -12.73
C THR A 116 -18.29 4.00 -12.15
N ARG A 117 -19.53 3.86 -12.63
CA ARG A 117 -20.66 4.64 -12.10
C ARG A 117 -20.87 4.42 -10.60
N THR A 118 -20.83 3.16 -10.15
CA THR A 118 -20.92 2.81 -8.73
C THR A 118 -19.79 3.44 -7.90
N ARG A 119 -18.58 3.51 -8.44
CA ARG A 119 -17.45 4.19 -7.77
C ARG A 119 -17.65 5.70 -7.68
N LEU A 120 -18.24 6.33 -8.71
CA LEU A 120 -18.58 7.76 -8.66
C LEU A 120 -19.68 8.05 -7.63
N ASP A 121 -20.70 7.19 -7.55
CA ASP A 121 -21.77 7.35 -6.55
C ASP A 121 -21.22 7.18 -5.13
N HIS A 122 -20.30 6.23 -4.92
CA HIS A 122 -19.58 6.10 -3.66
C HIS A 122 -18.66 7.30 -3.38
N LEU A 123 -18.00 7.87 -4.40
CA LEU A 123 -17.21 9.08 -4.25
C LEU A 123 -18.07 10.24 -3.73
N ASP A 124 -19.26 10.47 -4.28
CA ASP A 124 -20.16 11.53 -3.80
C ASP A 124 -20.58 11.34 -2.34
N GLN A 125 -20.82 10.09 -1.94
CA GLN A 125 -21.12 9.76 -0.55
C GLN A 125 -19.94 10.11 0.37
N LEU A 126 -18.71 9.75 -0.02
CA LEU A 126 -17.51 10.09 0.74
C LEU A 126 -17.24 11.59 0.79
N VAL A 127 -17.60 12.35 -0.25
CA VAL A 127 -17.49 13.82 -0.24
C VAL A 127 -18.43 14.41 0.83
N ARG A 128 -19.66 13.90 0.95
CA ARG A 128 -20.60 14.34 2.00
C ARG A 128 -20.11 13.98 3.41
N GLU A 129 -19.57 12.78 3.58
CA GLU A 129 -18.96 12.36 4.85
C GLU A 129 -17.78 13.27 5.22
N TYR A 130 -16.99 13.66 4.23
CA TYR A 130 -15.85 14.55 4.42
C TYR A 130 -16.29 15.96 4.81
N GLU A 131 -17.32 16.51 4.18
CA GLU A 131 -17.91 17.79 4.56
C GLU A 131 -18.38 17.78 6.01
N GLY A 132 -19.07 16.71 6.43
CA GLY A 132 -19.47 16.51 7.82
C GLY A 132 -18.28 16.45 8.79
N ALA A 133 -17.21 15.74 8.43
CA ALA A 133 -16.00 15.64 9.24
C ALA A 133 -15.24 16.98 9.32
N SER A 134 -15.10 17.70 8.20
CA SER A 134 -14.54 19.05 8.15
C SER A 134 -15.32 20.04 9.01
N GLY A 135 -16.66 19.97 9.01
CA GLY A 135 -17.51 20.78 9.89
C GLY A 135 -17.31 20.47 11.39
N GLY A 136 -16.84 19.26 11.74
CA GLY A 136 -16.38 18.94 13.09
C GLY A 136 -15.11 19.71 13.47
N LEU A 137 -14.11 19.70 12.59
CA LEU A 137 -12.86 20.44 12.83
C LEU A 137 -13.07 21.96 12.88
N TYR A 138 -13.96 22.49 12.03
CA TYR A 138 -14.31 23.91 12.10
C TYR A 138 -14.92 24.29 13.46
N ARG A 139 -15.87 23.49 13.96
CA ARG A 139 -16.54 23.80 15.24
C ARG A 139 -15.64 23.65 16.46
N GLU A 140 -14.76 22.64 16.47
CA GLU A 140 -13.94 22.30 17.64
C GLU A 140 -12.58 23.00 17.65
N PHE A 141 -12.02 23.32 16.48
CA PHE A 141 -10.66 23.84 16.33
C PHE A 141 -10.58 25.11 15.47
N ASP A 142 -11.71 25.71 15.11
CA ASP A 142 -11.81 26.91 14.24
C ASP A 142 -11.04 26.76 12.91
N LYS A 143 -10.91 25.53 12.41
CA LYS A 143 -10.21 25.28 11.16
C LYS A 143 -11.06 25.75 9.98
N ASP A 144 -10.65 26.86 9.36
CA ASP A 144 -11.30 27.33 8.13
C ASP A 144 -10.99 26.41 6.93
N PHE A 145 -12.05 25.98 6.24
CA PHE A 145 -11.98 25.20 5.00
C PHE A 145 -12.35 26.02 3.76
N ASN A 146 -12.50 27.34 3.86
CA ASN A 146 -12.78 28.23 2.75
C ASN A 146 -11.52 28.54 1.92
N PHE A 147 -11.08 27.55 1.14
CA PHE A 147 -9.98 27.73 0.20
C PHE A 147 -10.27 27.05 -1.13
N LEU A 148 -9.66 27.56 -2.20
CA LEU A 148 -9.96 27.14 -3.58
C LEU A 148 -9.83 25.61 -3.78
N LYS A 149 -8.76 25.00 -3.25
CA LYS A 149 -8.54 23.54 -3.31
C LYS A 149 -9.61 22.76 -2.55
N GLN A 150 -10.32 23.37 -1.59
CA GLN A 150 -11.44 22.74 -0.92
C GLN A 150 -12.57 22.51 -1.91
N HIS A 151 -12.98 23.60 -2.57
CA HIS A 151 -14.10 23.65 -3.51
C HIS A 151 -13.94 22.67 -4.68
N PHE A 152 -12.72 22.49 -5.21
CA PHE A 152 -12.48 21.62 -6.36
C PHE A 152 -12.92 20.15 -6.17
N LEU A 153 -13.05 19.66 -4.93
CA LEU A 153 -13.54 18.31 -4.66
C LEU A 153 -14.98 18.10 -5.16
N THR A 154 -15.83 19.14 -5.09
CA THR A 154 -17.21 19.09 -5.60
C THR A 154 -17.27 18.86 -7.12
N HIS A 155 -16.19 19.19 -7.85
CA HIS A 155 -16.09 19.00 -9.29
C HIS A 155 -15.43 17.67 -9.67
N ALA A 156 -14.93 16.88 -8.70
CA ALA A 156 -14.18 15.65 -8.97
C ALA A 156 -15.00 14.65 -9.82
N ARG A 157 -16.29 14.45 -9.49
CA ARG A 157 -17.19 13.60 -10.27
C ARG A 157 -17.32 14.07 -11.71
N ARG A 158 -17.58 15.36 -11.92
CA ARG A 158 -17.74 15.94 -13.27
C ARG A 158 -16.46 15.80 -14.08
N ALA A 159 -15.30 16.05 -13.45
CA ALA A 159 -13.99 15.86 -14.06
C ALA A 159 -13.76 14.39 -14.45
N PHE A 160 -14.16 13.44 -13.60
CA PHE A 160 -13.99 12.03 -13.89
C PHE A 160 -14.90 11.51 -15.01
N ILE A 161 -16.11 12.05 -15.12
CA ILE A 161 -17.02 11.73 -16.23
C ILE A 161 -16.49 12.29 -17.55
N SER A 162 -15.95 13.52 -17.55
CA SER A 162 -15.53 14.17 -18.79
C SER A 162 -14.13 13.79 -19.27
N LYS A 163 -13.21 13.49 -18.35
CA LYS A 163 -11.76 13.33 -18.65
C LYS A 163 -11.16 12.01 -18.16
N GLY A 164 -11.96 11.16 -17.53
CA GLY A 164 -11.47 9.94 -16.89
C GLY A 164 -10.77 10.20 -15.56
N THR A 165 -9.94 9.27 -15.12
CA THR A 165 -9.43 9.28 -13.74
C THR A 165 -8.38 10.34 -13.49
N SER A 166 -8.14 10.64 -12.21
CA SER A 166 -7.14 11.66 -11.81
C SER A 166 -5.74 11.34 -12.37
N ARG A 167 -5.41 10.07 -12.63
CA ARG A 167 -4.15 9.63 -13.22
C ARG A 167 -3.81 10.38 -14.52
N ASN A 168 -4.80 10.70 -15.35
CA ASN A 168 -4.60 11.35 -16.64
C ASN A 168 -4.41 12.86 -16.53
N MET A 169 -4.69 13.44 -15.36
CA MET A 169 -4.70 14.89 -15.11
C MET A 169 -3.78 15.29 -13.95
N ASN A 170 -3.07 14.33 -13.36
CA ASN A 170 -2.23 14.53 -12.19
C ASN A 170 -0.87 15.12 -12.58
N THR A 171 -0.44 16.16 -11.88
CA THR A 171 0.82 16.86 -12.18
C THR A 171 2.05 16.08 -11.75
N ARG A 172 1.92 14.98 -11.01
CA ARG A 172 3.04 14.14 -10.52
C ARG A 172 4.06 13.78 -11.61
N VAL A 173 3.58 13.39 -12.79
CA VAL A 173 4.47 13.01 -13.91
C VAL A 173 5.23 14.22 -14.43
N GLY A 174 4.52 15.34 -14.65
CA GLY A 174 5.12 16.58 -15.14
C GLY A 174 6.10 17.21 -14.15
N GLU A 175 5.78 17.21 -12.86
CA GLU A 175 6.69 17.66 -11.80
C GLU A 175 7.94 16.79 -11.71
N GLY A 176 7.78 15.46 -11.80
CA GLY A 176 8.92 14.54 -11.82
C GLY A 176 9.86 14.84 -12.99
N PHE A 177 9.31 15.01 -14.19
CA PHE A 177 10.07 15.41 -15.37
C PHE A 177 10.79 16.74 -15.18
N GLN A 178 10.10 17.78 -14.68
CA GLN A 178 10.72 19.09 -14.45
C GLN A 178 11.85 19.03 -13.41
N GLN A 179 11.72 18.19 -12.37
CA GLN A 179 12.79 17.97 -11.39
C GLN A 179 14.02 17.30 -12.01
N GLU A 180 13.82 16.36 -12.94
CA GLU A 180 14.91 15.72 -13.68
C GLU A 180 15.61 16.73 -14.60
N VAL A 181 14.85 17.50 -15.38
CA VAL A 181 15.39 18.56 -16.25
C VAL A 181 16.16 19.60 -15.45
N SER A 182 15.67 20.01 -14.28
CA SER A 182 16.39 20.94 -13.40
C SER A 182 17.75 20.39 -12.96
N LYS A 183 17.80 19.11 -12.55
CA LYS A 183 19.07 18.46 -12.16
C LYS A 183 20.03 18.31 -13.32
N MET A 184 19.53 18.13 -14.55
CA MET A 184 20.35 18.08 -15.76
C MET A 184 20.90 19.46 -16.06
N TYR A 185 20.07 20.50 -15.99
CA TYR A 185 20.48 21.89 -16.20
C TYR A 185 21.64 22.29 -15.26
N ASP A 186 21.58 21.92 -13.99
CA ASP A 186 22.63 22.16 -12.99
C ASP A 186 23.97 21.50 -13.34
N LYS A 187 23.96 20.42 -14.13
CA LYS A 187 25.16 19.74 -14.63
C LYS A 187 25.72 20.38 -15.91
N THR A 188 24.99 21.31 -16.51
CA THR A 188 25.45 22.03 -17.70
C THR A 188 26.09 23.36 -17.33
N ASN A 189 26.81 23.96 -18.27
CA ASN A 189 27.31 25.33 -18.14
C ASN A 189 26.22 26.41 -18.39
N GLY A 190 24.93 26.06 -18.28
CA GLY A 190 23.79 26.95 -18.52
C GLY A 190 23.58 27.36 -19.98
N LYS A 191 24.34 26.81 -20.94
CA LYS A 191 24.32 27.24 -22.35
C LYS A 191 23.98 26.13 -23.37
N LYS A 192 24.01 24.85 -22.98
CA LYS A 192 23.76 23.71 -23.90
C LYS A 192 22.98 22.58 -23.21
N CYS A 193 21.70 22.79 -22.92
CA CYS A 193 20.86 21.77 -22.27
C CYS A 193 20.33 20.70 -23.26
N GLY A 194 20.08 21.07 -24.52
CA GLY A 194 19.40 20.18 -25.49
C GLY A 194 20.24 19.04 -26.07
N ALA A 195 21.57 19.12 -26.07
CA ALA A 195 22.45 18.08 -26.64
C ALA A 195 22.82 16.96 -25.66
N SER A 196 22.58 17.15 -24.35
CA SER A 196 22.70 16.06 -23.36
C SER A 196 21.51 15.11 -23.41
N ASP A 197 20.31 15.65 -23.68
CA ASP A 197 19.03 14.92 -23.62
C ASP A 197 18.97 13.78 -24.67
N GLU A 198 19.50 14.02 -25.88
CA GLU A 198 19.60 12.99 -26.94
C GLU A 198 20.44 11.77 -26.54
N ASN A 199 21.43 11.95 -25.64
CA ASN A 199 22.23 10.84 -25.13
C ASN A 199 21.68 10.30 -23.80
N GLU A 200 20.97 11.12 -23.03
CA GLU A 200 20.36 10.74 -21.76
C GLU A 200 19.07 9.93 -21.92
N GLU A 201 18.24 10.17 -22.94
CA GLU A 201 17.07 9.33 -23.21
C GLU A 201 17.48 7.88 -23.57
N PRO A 202 18.45 7.62 -24.48
CA PRO A 202 19.02 6.30 -24.67
C PRO A 202 19.62 5.74 -23.38
N MET A 203 20.36 6.53 -22.58
CA MET A 203 20.91 6.04 -21.30
C MET A 203 19.82 5.71 -20.28
N ALA A 204 18.72 6.46 -20.22
CA ALA A 204 17.58 6.19 -19.35
C ALA A 204 16.84 4.94 -19.82
N ARG A 205 16.65 4.75 -21.13
CA ARG A 205 16.09 3.51 -21.71
C ARG A 205 16.99 2.31 -21.45
N ILE A 206 18.31 2.46 -21.63
CA ILE A 206 19.30 1.44 -21.30
C ILE A 206 19.28 1.15 -19.81
N LYS A 207 19.24 2.17 -18.95
CA LYS A 207 19.18 1.98 -17.49
C LYS A 207 17.88 1.34 -17.06
N MET A 208 16.75 1.71 -17.63
CA MET A 208 15.46 1.04 -17.41
C MET A 208 15.51 -0.42 -17.87
N ALA A 209 16.05 -0.68 -19.06
CA ALA A 209 16.21 -2.03 -19.60
C ALA A 209 17.20 -2.86 -18.80
N VAL A 210 18.28 -2.26 -18.28
CA VAL A 210 19.28 -2.89 -17.40
C VAL A 210 18.67 -3.12 -16.02
N ASP A 211 17.90 -2.18 -15.47
CA ASP A 211 17.21 -2.35 -14.19
C ASP A 211 16.11 -3.42 -14.30
N GLU A 212 15.41 -3.50 -15.44
CA GLU A 212 14.44 -4.54 -15.76
C GLU A 212 15.12 -5.88 -15.99
N TRP A 213 16.26 -5.90 -16.69
CA TRP A 213 17.07 -7.10 -16.89
C TRP A 213 17.73 -7.57 -15.60
N LEU A 214 18.21 -6.68 -14.73
CA LEU A 214 18.76 -6.99 -13.40
C LEU A 214 17.66 -7.50 -12.48
N LYS A 215 16.46 -6.90 -12.51
CA LYS A 215 15.28 -7.46 -11.83
C LYS A 215 15.00 -8.87 -12.35
N ASN A 216 14.99 -9.04 -13.67
CA ASN A 216 14.77 -10.33 -14.30
C ASN A 216 15.91 -11.32 -14.04
N GLN A 217 17.16 -10.89 -13.84
CA GLN A 217 18.30 -11.75 -13.54
C GLN A 217 18.37 -12.17 -12.07
N THR A 218 18.06 -11.23 -11.16
CA THR A 218 17.85 -11.55 -9.75
C THR A 218 16.67 -12.53 -9.60
N ASP A 219 15.71 -12.46 -10.53
CA ASP A 219 14.59 -13.40 -10.65
C ASP A 219 14.91 -14.65 -11.53
N SER A 220 15.91 -14.65 -12.42
CA SER A 220 16.18 -15.72 -13.41
C SER A 220 17.36 -16.64 -13.07
N ASP A 221 18.10 -16.37 -11.99
CA ASP A 221 18.89 -17.42 -11.32
C ASP A 221 17.95 -18.49 -10.66
N MET A 222 16.64 -18.32 -10.85
CA MET A 222 15.54 -19.21 -10.49
C MET A 222 14.65 -19.41 -11.73
N THR A 223 14.97 -20.39 -12.58
CA THR A 223 14.31 -20.63 -13.88
C THR A 223 12.80 -20.97 -13.80
N LEU A 224 12.04 -20.37 -14.75
CA LEU A 224 10.61 -20.52 -15.10
C LEU A 224 10.26 -21.89 -15.75
N PRO A 225 8.99 -22.26 -16.06
CA PRO A 225 7.71 -21.56 -15.88
C PRO A 225 6.66 -22.38 -15.11
N ASN A 226 5.72 -21.71 -14.45
CA ASN A 226 4.34 -22.20 -14.38
C ASN A 226 3.39 -21.05 -14.08
N ILE A 227 2.24 -21.06 -14.75
CA ILE A 227 1.10 -20.21 -14.38
C ILE A 227 0.59 -20.76 -13.05
N GLY A 228 1.10 -20.21 -11.96
CA GLY A 228 0.86 -20.62 -10.58
C GLY A 228 1.83 -19.91 -9.64
N PRO A 229 1.50 -19.80 -8.34
CA PRO A 229 2.40 -19.21 -7.37
C PRO A 229 3.77 -19.91 -7.40
N SER A 230 4.84 -19.16 -7.56
CA SER A 230 6.20 -19.72 -7.54
C SER A 230 6.86 -19.46 -6.18
N LEU A 231 7.14 -20.55 -5.45
CA LEU A 231 7.96 -20.51 -4.25
C LEU A 231 9.44 -20.51 -4.62
N SER A 232 10.22 -19.68 -3.92
CA SER A 232 11.65 -19.56 -4.12
C SER A 232 12.44 -20.22 -2.97
N THR A 233 13.48 -20.97 -3.34
CA THR A 233 14.30 -21.86 -2.51
C THR A 233 15.03 -21.10 -1.41
N GLY A 234 14.98 -21.62 -0.17
CA GLY A 234 15.73 -21.06 0.95
C GLY A 234 15.90 -22.05 2.09
N LEU A 235 16.99 -22.82 2.03
CA LEU A 235 17.44 -23.88 2.96
C LEU A 235 16.78 -25.25 2.69
N ARG A 236 17.57 -26.18 2.14
CA ARG A 236 17.19 -27.59 1.94
C ARG A 236 17.49 -28.36 3.23
N LEU A 237 16.48 -28.58 4.06
CA LEU A 237 16.59 -29.50 5.19
C LEU A 237 16.61 -30.92 4.62
N LYS A 238 17.80 -31.51 4.44
CA LYS A 238 17.90 -32.95 4.26
C LYS A 238 17.54 -33.59 5.61
N SER A 239 16.49 -34.42 5.57
CA SER A 239 15.95 -35.25 6.67
C SER A 239 15.53 -34.49 7.93
N ALA A 240 14.26 -34.10 7.99
CA ALA A 240 13.51 -34.23 9.23
C ALA A 240 12.65 -35.50 9.11
N ALA A 241 13.19 -36.63 9.56
CA ALA A 241 12.38 -37.83 9.76
C ALA A 241 11.38 -37.53 10.88
N ILE A 242 10.19 -37.03 10.53
CA ILE A 242 9.08 -37.00 11.46
C ILE A 242 8.60 -38.45 11.60
N ARG A 243 9.18 -39.16 12.58
CA ARG A 243 8.64 -40.44 13.04
C ARG A 243 7.35 -40.17 13.80
N SER A 244 6.23 -39.98 13.11
CA SER A 244 4.94 -40.16 13.75
C SER A 244 4.62 -41.66 13.76
N SER A 245 5.04 -42.35 14.82
CA SER A 245 4.56 -43.70 15.10
C SER A 245 3.13 -43.58 15.65
N ALA A 246 2.14 -43.59 14.76
CA ALA A 246 0.76 -43.89 15.15
C ALA A 246 0.53 -45.39 14.96
N THR A 247 0.60 -46.15 16.04
CA THR A 247 0.27 -47.57 16.05
C THR A 247 -1.24 -47.72 16.03
N LEU A 248 -1.82 -48.00 14.85
CA LEU A 248 -3.15 -48.61 14.78
C LEU A 248 -2.96 -50.12 14.87
N THR A 249 -3.21 -50.67 16.06
CA THR A 249 -3.35 -52.10 16.26
C THR A 249 -4.66 -52.57 15.63
N HIS A 250 -4.59 -53.19 14.45
CA HIS A 250 -5.17 -54.52 14.17
C HIS A 250 -4.91 -54.91 12.70
N GLY A 251 -4.10 -55.96 12.50
CA GLY A 251 -4.14 -56.84 11.33
C GLY A 251 -3.38 -56.41 10.06
N PHE A 252 -2.34 -57.18 9.74
CA PHE A 252 -1.58 -57.22 8.48
C PHE A 252 -0.67 -56.02 8.15
N GLY A 253 0.63 -56.26 8.39
CA GLY A 253 1.70 -55.31 8.08
C GLY A 253 2.04 -55.26 6.58
N ILE A 254 1.95 -54.04 6.04
CA ILE A 254 2.81 -53.56 4.95
C ILE A 254 3.33 -52.20 5.42
N ARG A 255 4.61 -52.13 5.76
CA ARG A 255 5.31 -50.87 6.08
C ARG A 255 5.78 -50.25 4.77
N LEU A 256 5.05 -49.28 4.25
CA LEU A 256 5.55 -48.36 3.23
C LEU A 256 5.95 -47.07 3.94
N GLU A 257 7.15 -47.05 4.51
CA GLU A 257 7.78 -45.81 4.98
C GLU A 257 8.27 -45.03 3.75
N GLN A 258 7.37 -44.31 3.08
CA GLN A 258 7.77 -43.40 2.01
C GLN A 258 8.18 -42.06 2.62
N GLU A 259 9.45 -41.68 2.46
CA GLU A 259 9.95 -40.39 2.89
C GLU A 259 9.38 -39.27 2.03
N ILE A 260 8.87 -38.22 2.67
CA ILE A 260 8.43 -36.98 2.01
C ILE A 260 9.55 -35.96 2.21
N GLU A 261 10.14 -35.45 1.12
CA GLU A 261 11.10 -34.34 1.19
C GLU A 261 10.33 -33.02 1.33
N ILE A 262 10.65 -32.22 2.35
CA ILE A 262 10.03 -30.91 2.60
C ILE A 262 11.10 -29.83 2.43
N GLU A 263 10.83 -28.89 1.54
CA GLU A 263 11.67 -27.72 1.28
C GLU A 263 11.04 -26.49 1.92
N ALA A 264 11.76 -25.82 2.83
CA ALA A 264 11.28 -24.57 3.42
C ALA A 264 11.51 -23.40 2.47
N CYS A 265 10.48 -22.56 2.30
CA CYS A 265 10.53 -21.39 1.42
C CYS A 265 10.32 -20.12 2.25
N LYS A 266 10.97 -19.03 1.84
CA LYS A 266 10.93 -17.75 2.57
C LYS A 266 10.20 -16.63 1.83
N VAL A 267 9.93 -16.85 0.54
CA VAL A 267 9.28 -15.89 -0.35
C VAL A 267 8.42 -16.63 -1.37
N ILE A 268 7.29 -16.03 -1.71
CA ILE A 268 6.38 -16.45 -2.76
C ILE A 268 6.17 -15.28 -3.72
N TYR A 269 6.26 -15.57 -5.01
CA TYR A 269 5.92 -14.65 -6.09
C TYR A 269 4.56 -15.04 -6.66
N ILE A 270 3.62 -14.11 -6.60
CA ILE A 270 2.27 -14.29 -7.11
C ILE A 270 2.10 -13.39 -8.32
N ASP A 271 2.16 -13.99 -9.49
CA ASP A 271 1.85 -13.32 -10.75
C ASP A 271 0.35 -13.44 -11.03
N TYR A 272 -0.30 -12.31 -11.30
CA TYR A 272 -1.72 -12.25 -11.61
C TYR A 272 -2.02 -11.17 -12.63
N GLN A 273 -3.16 -11.32 -13.31
CA GLN A 273 -3.71 -10.24 -14.13
C GLN A 273 -4.71 -9.45 -13.31
N SER A 274 -4.49 -8.14 -13.20
CA SER A 274 -5.42 -7.23 -12.55
C SER A 274 -6.75 -7.22 -13.31
N THR A 275 -7.86 -7.52 -12.63
CA THR A 275 -9.20 -7.45 -13.22
C THR A 275 -9.68 -6.01 -13.44
N VAL A 276 -8.92 -5.01 -12.96
CA VAL A 276 -9.26 -3.59 -13.06
C VAL A 276 -8.74 -2.99 -14.35
N ASP A 277 -7.49 -3.27 -14.70
CA ASP A 277 -6.79 -2.68 -15.85
C ASP A 277 -6.17 -3.70 -16.80
N TRP A 278 -6.39 -5.00 -16.56
CA TRP A 278 -5.92 -6.13 -17.37
C TRP A 278 -4.40 -6.24 -17.50
N ARG A 279 -3.65 -5.50 -16.68
CA ARG A 279 -2.19 -5.55 -16.67
C ARG A 279 -1.71 -6.69 -15.79
N SER A 280 -0.61 -7.31 -16.19
CA SER A 280 0.13 -8.24 -15.34
C SER A 280 0.70 -7.49 -14.15
N ALA A 281 0.53 -8.06 -12.97
CA ALA A 281 1.04 -7.57 -11.70
C ALA A 281 1.67 -8.73 -10.92
N ARG A 282 2.58 -8.39 -10.02
CA ARG A 282 3.31 -9.34 -9.18
C ARG A 282 3.28 -8.89 -7.72
N ASP A 283 2.73 -9.73 -6.86
CA ASP A 283 2.86 -9.60 -5.42
C ASP A 283 4.01 -10.48 -4.91
N ILE A 284 4.75 -9.98 -3.92
CA ILE A 284 5.91 -10.67 -3.36
C ILE A 284 5.74 -10.76 -1.85
N LEU A 285 5.32 -11.93 -1.36
CA LEU A 285 5.06 -12.15 0.07
C LEU A 285 6.23 -12.89 0.71
N ARG A 286 6.52 -12.58 1.98
CA ARG A 286 7.65 -13.14 2.73
C ARG A 286 7.23 -13.68 4.09
N CYS A 287 7.87 -14.77 4.49
CA CYS A 287 7.89 -15.29 5.86
C CYS A 287 9.35 -15.64 6.21
N ASN A 288 10.14 -14.61 6.51
CA ASN A 288 11.55 -14.75 6.79
C ASN A 288 11.87 -14.29 8.22
N PRO A 289 12.29 -15.19 9.12
CA PRO A 289 12.63 -14.83 10.50
C PRO A 289 13.88 -13.94 10.60
N LYS A 290 14.72 -13.86 9.53
CA LYS A 290 15.89 -12.99 9.46
C LYS A 290 15.97 -12.29 8.09
N PHE A 291 15.32 -11.14 7.98
CA PHE A 291 15.26 -10.28 6.80
C PHE A 291 15.82 -8.89 7.13
N HIS A 292 17.05 -8.59 6.70
CA HIS A 292 17.79 -7.36 7.07
C HIS A 292 17.77 -7.11 8.58
N ASP A 293 18.26 -8.10 9.34
CA ASP A 293 18.38 -8.08 10.81
C ASP A 293 17.07 -7.95 11.60
N ALA A 294 15.91 -8.11 10.95
CA ALA A 294 14.61 -8.18 11.60
C ALA A 294 13.73 -9.30 11.01
N PRO A 295 12.78 -9.87 11.77
CA PRO A 295 11.80 -10.79 11.23
C PRO A 295 10.83 -10.06 10.29
N ARG A 296 10.44 -10.71 9.19
CA ARG A 296 9.42 -10.21 8.27
C ARG A 296 8.42 -11.31 7.94
N PHE A 297 7.18 -11.07 8.36
CA PHE A 297 6.03 -11.94 8.10
C PHE A 297 4.90 -11.09 7.51
N ASP A 298 4.68 -11.25 6.21
CA ASP A 298 3.70 -10.45 5.48
C ASP A 298 2.26 -10.92 5.81
N SER A 299 1.33 -9.96 5.82
CA SER A 299 -0.10 -10.26 5.99
C SER A 299 -0.73 -10.65 4.66
N VAL A 300 -1.69 -11.56 4.70
CA VAL A 300 -2.33 -12.15 3.52
C VAL A 300 -3.85 -12.17 3.69
N MET A 301 -4.56 -12.01 2.58
CA MET A 301 -5.97 -12.39 2.46
C MET A 301 -6.02 -13.80 1.87
N TYR A 302 -6.88 -14.66 2.39
CA TYR A 302 -7.04 -16.03 1.92
C TYR A 302 -8.49 -16.48 2.00
N ASP A 303 -8.85 -17.42 1.13
CA ASP A 303 -10.20 -17.98 1.06
C ASP A 303 -10.36 -19.09 2.11
N THR A 304 -11.50 -19.11 2.78
CA THR A 304 -11.93 -20.17 3.68
C THR A 304 -13.40 -20.46 3.45
N ASP A 305 -13.84 -21.68 3.71
CA ASP A 305 -15.23 -22.11 3.50
C ASP A 305 -16.29 -21.18 4.15
N ASN A 306 -15.91 -20.44 5.19
CA ASN A 306 -16.79 -19.54 5.94
C ASN A 306 -16.53 -18.04 5.73
N ASP A 307 -15.36 -17.66 5.20
CA ASP A 307 -14.95 -16.27 5.01
C ASP A 307 -13.99 -16.17 3.82
N PRO A 308 -14.48 -15.71 2.64
CA PRO A 308 -13.66 -15.62 1.43
C PRO A 308 -12.66 -14.45 1.47
N LEU A 309 -12.68 -13.63 2.52
CA LEU A 309 -11.77 -12.51 2.73
C LEU A 309 -11.08 -12.60 4.10
N ALA A 310 -10.85 -13.82 4.59
CA ALA A 310 -10.14 -14.03 5.83
C ALA A 310 -8.73 -13.41 5.75
N MET A 311 -8.30 -12.78 6.85
CA MET A 311 -6.98 -12.17 6.95
C MET A 311 -6.12 -12.90 7.97
N GLY A 312 -4.82 -12.95 7.70
CA GLY A 312 -3.86 -13.56 8.61
C GLY A 312 -2.43 -13.17 8.28
N GLN A 313 -1.49 -13.68 9.04
CA GLN A 313 -0.07 -13.49 8.81
C GLN A 313 0.58 -14.80 8.39
N LEU A 314 1.33 -14.75 7.29
CA LEU A 314 2.08 -15.88 6.77
C LEU A 314 3.23 -16.25 7.72
N GLN A 315 3.22 -17.46 8.29
CA GLN A 315 4.22 -17.92 9.26
C GLN A 315 5.31 -18.77 8.61
N PHE A 316 4.89 -19.77 7.83
CA PHE A 316 5.78 -20.72 7.18
C PHE A 316 5.28 -21.02 5.78
N MET A 317 6.21 -21.27 4.88
CA MET A 317 5.92 -21.81 3.55
C MET A 317 6.85 -22.99 3.31
N PHE A 318 6.32 -24.03 2.68
CA PHE A 318 7.11 -25.18 2.32
C PHE A 318 6.54 -25.89 1.09
N ARG A 319 7.44 -26.48 0.33
CA ARG A 319 7.14 -27.34 -0.81
C ARG A 319 7.39 -28.78 -0.41
N ALA A 320 6.34 -29.59 -0.41
CA ALA A 320 6.43 -31.02 -0.19
C ALA A 320 6.60 -31.75 -1.53
N HIS A 321 7.62 -32.59 -1.61
CA HIS A 321 7.88 -33.49 -2.72
C HIS A 321 7.30 -34.86 -2.37
N LEU A 322 6.19 -35.22 -3.02
CA LEU A 322 5.50 -36.46 -2.75
C LEU A 322 6.21 -37.64 -3.44
N PRO A 323 6.09 -38.86 -2.89
CA PRO A 323 6.66 -40.06 -3.50
C PRO A 323 6.15 -40.35 -4.92
N SER A 324 4.96 -39.83 -5.26
CA SER A 324 4.38 -39.88 -6.61
C SER A 324 5.09 -38.98 -7.63
N GLY A 325 6.05 -38.16 -7.20
CA GLY A 325 6.69 -37.11 -8.01
C GLY A 325 5.90 -35.79 -8.04
N ALA A 326 4.69 -35.76 -7.48
CA ALA A 326 3.90 -34.53 -7.36
C ALA A 326 4.54 -33.55 -6.35
N LYS A 327 4.40 -32.25 -6.61
CA LYS A 327 4.84 -31.17 -5.72
C LYS A 327 3.62 -30.48 -5.12
N LEU A 328 3.62 -30.27 -3.81
CA LEU A 328 2.55 -29.58 -3.10
C LEU A 328 3.12 -28.37 -2.36
N ASP A 329 2.62 -27.19 -2.70
CA ASP A 329 3.01 -25.94 -2.06
C ASP A 329 2.04 -25.62 -0.92
N LEU A 330 2.58 -25.48 0.29
CA LEU A 330 1.81 -25.32 1.51
C LEU A 330 2.28 -24.07 2.25
N ALA A 331 1.32 -23.39 2.86
CA ALA A 331 1.56 -22.22 3.68
C ALA A 331 0.82 -22.36 5.01
N THR A 332 1.52 -22.09 6.11
CA THR A 332 0.91 -21.96 7.42
C THR A 332 0.56 -20.50 7.64
N ILE A 333 -0.73 -20.22 7.74
CA ILE A 333 -1.26 -18.89 8.00
C ILE A 333 -1.73 -18.83 9.44
N ARG A 334 -1.30 -17.81 10.17
CA ARG A 334 -1.82 -17.49 11.49
C ARG A 334 -3.00 -16.53 11.33
N PRO A 335 -4.24 -16.97 11.57
CA PRO A 335 -5.42 -16.15 11.32
C PRO A 335 -5.46 -14.92 12.22
N PHE A 336 -6.07 -13.86 11.73
CA PHE A 336 -6.53 -12.75 12.55
C PHE A 336 -7.97 -13.02 13.01
N ARG A 337 -8.28 -12.74 14.27
CA ARG A 337 -9.61 -12.89 14.84
C ARG A 337 -10.12 -11.55 15.34
N LYS A 338 -11.44 -11.40 15.36
CA LYS A 338 -12.08 -10.24 15.99
C LYS A 338 -11.60 -10.14 17.43
N THR A 339 -11.07 -8.98 17.79
CA THR A 339 -10.65 -8.71 19.17
C THR A 339 -11.82 -8.13 19.97
N SER A 340 -11.82 -8.38 21.28
CA SER A 340 -12.68 -7.65 22.22
C SER A 340 -12.16 -6.24 22.50
N TRP A 341 -10.88 -5.98 22.19
CA TRP A 341 -10.30 -4.65 22.32
C TRP A 341 -11.01 -3.67 21.38
N GLN A 342 -11.33 -2.50 21.91
CA GLN A 342 -11.94 -1.43 21.13
C GLN A 342 -11.02 -0.21 21.14
N PRO A 343 -10.82 0.44 19.99
CA PRO A 343 -10.05 1.67 19.92
C PRO A 343 -10.80 2.72 20.72
N LYS A 344 -10.09 3.74 21.21
CA LYS A 344 -10.76 4.86 21.88
C LYS A 344 -11.77 5.47 20.93
N THR A 345 -11.35 5.83 19.73
CA THR A 345 -12.28 6.31 18.70
C THR A 345 -12.74 5.18 17.81
N GLN A 346 -14.04 4.89 17.84
CA GLN A 346 -14.62 3.88 16.97
C GLN A 346 -14.46 4.26 15.50
N THR A 347 -14.04 3.29 14.70
CA THR A 347 -13.99 3.41 13.23
C THR A 347 -14.84 2.29 12.63
N ASP A 348 -15.18 2.41 11.35
CA ASP A 348 -15.87 1.38 10.59
C ASP A 348 -14.93 0.26 10.11
N CYS A 349 -13.64 0.29 10.49
CA CYS A 349 -12.73 -0.82 10.29
C CYS A 349 -12.95 -1.88 11.37
N PRO A 350 -13.19 -3.15 11.01
CA PRO A 350 -13.08 -4.23 11.98
C PRO A 350 -11.63 -4.29 12.46
N ILE A 351 -11.45 -4.32 13.78
CA ILE A 351 -10.13 -4.56 14.37
C ILE A 351 -10.01 -6.03 14.66
N GLN A 352 -8.90 -6.58 14.22
CA GLN A 352 -8.56 -7.97 14.42
C GLN A 352 -7.19 -8.05 15.07
N GLU A 353 -7.02 -9.04 15.93
CA GLU A 353 -5.76 -9.36 16.55
C GLU A 353 -5.27 -10.72 16.05
N GLN A 354 -3.96 -10.87 16.07
CA GLN A 354 -3.34 -12.15 15.77
C GLN A 354 -3.60 -13.12 16.93
N VAL A 355 -4.12 -14.32 16.61
CA VAL A 355 -4.40 -15.36 17.62
C VAL A 355 -3.12 -15.69 18.40
N PRO A 356 -3.09 -15.69 19.74
CA PRO A 356 -1.90 -16.05 20.53
C PRO A 356 -1.30 -17.40 20.14
N VAL A 357 0.01 -17.57 20.35
CA VAL A 357 0.71 -18.84 20.09
C VAL A 357 0.31 -19.88 21.13
#